data_AF-A0A661UZ13-F1
#
_entry.id   AF-A0A661UZ13-F1
#
_cell.length_a   1.000
_cell.length_b   1.000
_cell.length_c   1.000
_cell.angle_alpha   90.00
_cell.angle_beta   90.00
_cell.angle_gamma   90.00
#
_symmetry.space_group_name_H-M   'P 1'
#
loop_
_entity.id
_entity.type
_entity.pdbx_description
1 polymer ?
#
loop_
_entity_poly.entity_id
_entity_poly.type
_entity_poly.pdbx_seq_one_letter_code
_entity_poly.pdbx_strand_id
1 'polypeptide(L)'
;MKEEAAQASFPRVISTMLGMMSGTPSTTKEVEGMMKALPATSGMVETFMLEPCIREVGLPFLEMSISYFQNLSNAHKEGKKIAFENFNFPPAILYAMDVVPLSPEILSSFLSMGVPKGVFRFLDYTTGIGIPESMCTAQRGGVGVILSGLIEKPDIVLNMASGSCDTNSKMFDFISEYLDIPFCNIDAPPYWDEGGEMLRYYQQEYRKLVAFLEEQTGNKLDEDKLRQCCKEAKKQDEYVAEIYDLRRAV
;
A
#
# COMPACT_ATOMS: atom_id res chain seq x y z
N MET A 1 2.76 24.27 -27.92
CA MET A 1 1.29 24.28 -27.75
C MET A 1 0.60 22.91 -27.75
N LYS A 2 1.21 21.79 -28.17
CA LYS A 2 0.63 20.44 -28.00
C LYS A 2 1.16 19.65 -26.80
N GLU A 3 2.24 20.09 -26.15
CA GLU A 3 2.83 19.41 -24.98
C GLU A 3 2.26 19.88 -23.63
N GLU A 4 1.83 21.15 -23.50
CA GLU A 4 1.27 21.68 -22.24
C GLU A 4 -0.13 21.14 -21.92
N ALA A 5 -0.91 20.72 -22.92
CA ALA A 5 -2.23 20.14 -22.71
C ALA A 5 -2.19 18.70 -22.13
N ALA A 6 -1.07 17.98 -22.30
CA ALA A 6 -0.90 16.62 -21.79
C ALA A 6 -0.38 16.59 -20.34
N GLN A 7 0.31 17.63 -19.89
CA GLN A 7 0.77 17.74 -18.50
C GLN A 7 -0.35 18.13 -17.52
N ALA A 8 -1.38 18.85 -17.98
CA ALA A 8 -2.52 19.23 -17.16
C ALA A 8 -3.54 18.09 -16.91
N SER A 9 -3.43 16.96 -17.62
CA SER A 9 -4.35 15.83 -17.45
C SER A 9 -3.89 14.82 -16.40
N PHE A 10 -2.59 14.53 -16.29
CA PHE A 10 -2.09 13.43 -15.44
C PHE A 10 -2.25 13.66 -13.92
N PRO A 11 -1.91 14.84 -13.36
CA PRO A 11 -2.19 15.13 -11.95
C PRO A 11 -3.69 15.13 -11.67
N ARG A 12 -4.51 15.56 -12.65
CA ARG A 12 -5.97 15.55 -12.54
C ARG A 12 -6.54 14.14 -12.65
N VAL A 13 -5.99 13.26 -13.48
CA VAL A 13 -6.38 11.85 -13.58
C VAL A 13 -6.02 11.11 -12.30
N ILE A 14 -4.82 11.31 -11.75
CA ILE A 14 -4.42 10.71 -10.47
C ILE A 14 -5.24 11.31 -9.32
N SER A 15 -5.42 12.64 -9.25
CA SER A 15 -6.22 13.27 -8.20
C SER A 15 -7.70 12.90 -8.30
N THR A 16 -8.23 12.73 -9.52
CA THR A 16 -9.60 12.27 -9.75
C THR A 16 -9.69 10.78 -9.43
N MET A 17 -8.68 9.96 -9.74
CA MET A 17 -8.69 8.55 -9.39
C MET A 17 -8.55 8.34 -7.89
N LEU A 18 -7.67 9.06 -7.21
CA LEU A 18 -7.55 9.09 -5.75
C LEU A 18 -8.79 9.72 -5.08
N GLY A 19 -9.41 10.72 -5.73
CA GLY A 19 -10.67 11.34 -5.30
C GLY A 19 -11.91 10.46 -5.52
N MET A 20 -11.91 9.64 -6.56
CA MET A 20 -12.92 8.59 -6.80
C MET A 20 -12.65 7.38 -5.92
N MET A 21 -11.37 7.09 -5.63
CA MET A 21 -10.99 6.20 -4.53
C MET A 21 -11.27 6.84 -3.16
N SER A 22 -11.90 8.01 -3.08
CA SER A 22 -12.40 8.56 -1.81
C SER A 22 -13.92 8.83 -1.84
N GLY A 23 -14.64 8.32 -2.84
CA GLY A 23 -16.10 8.34 -2.90
C GLY A 23 -16.67 7.30 -3.88
N THR A 24 -17.69 6.56 -3.47
CA THR A 24 -18.29 5.47 -4.26
C THR A 24 -19.07 5.98 -5.48
N PRO A 25 -18.79 5.52 -6.71
CA PRO A 25 -19.76 5.55 -7.81
C PRO A 25 -20.72 4.37 -7.62
N SER A 26 -22.00 4.65 -7.38
CA SER A 26 -23.00 3.66 -6.96
C SER A 26 -23.87 3.15 -8.11
N THR A 27 -23.75 3.70 -9.32
CA THR A 27 -24.60 3.33 -10.46
C THR A 27 -23.86 3.07 -11.77
N THR A 28 -24.39 2.18 -12.61
CA THR A 28 -23.84 1.86 -13.94
C THR A 28 -23.67 3.09 -14.85
N LYS A 29 -24.54 4.10 -14.70
CA LYS A 29 -24.42 5.37 -15.44
C LYS A 29 -23.25 6.24 -14.98
N GLU A 30 -22.90 6.21 -13.70
CA GLU A 30 -21.72 6.90 -13.16
C GLU A 30 -20.44 6.22 -13.63
N VAL A 31 -20.43 4.88 -13.70
CA VAL A 31 -19.33 4.09 -14.29
C VAL A 31 -19.16 4.38 -15.78
N GLU A 32 -20.25 4.43 -16.56
CA GLU A 32 -20.18 4.81 -17.99
C GLU A 32 -19.75 6.28 -18.20
N GLY A 33 -20.18 7.19 -17.32
CA GLY A 33 -19.74 8.59 -17.30
C GLY A 33 -18.26 8.72 -16.95
N MET A 34 -17.77 7.91 -16.02
CA MET A 34 -16.36 7.80 -15.63
C MET A 34 -15.50 7.30 -16.79
N MET A 35 -15.92 6.23 -17.49
CA MET A 35 -15.22 5.72 -18.68
C MET A 35 -15.16 6.75 -19.82
N LYS A 36 -16.17 7.63 -19.94
CA LYS A 36 -16.15 8.76 -20.89
C LYS A 36 -15.23 9.91 -20.46
N ALA A 37 -15.07 10.14 -19.15
CA ALA A 37 -14.20 11.18 -18.60
C ALA A 37 -12.72 10.78 -18.58
N LEU A 38 -12.43 9.47 -18.62
CA LEU A 38 -11.10 8.88 -18.72
C LEU A 38 -10.96 8.13 -20.06
N PRO A 39 -10.83 8.84 -21.20
CA PRO A 39 -10.78 8.20 -22.53
C PRO A 39 -9.55 7.29 -22.74
N ALA A 40 -8.60 7.32 -21.80
CA ALA A 40 -7.57 6.33 -21.65
C ALA A 40 -7.68 5.78 -20.22
N THR A 41 -8.44 4.70 -20.03
CA THR A 41 -8.30 3.82 -18.87
C THR A 41 -7.51 2.59 -19.30
N SER A 42 -6.86 1.90 -18.37
CA SER A 42 -6.25 0.61 -18.73
C SER A 42 -7.34 -0.37 -19.20
N GLY A 43 -6.99 -1.33 -20.07
CA GLY A 43 -7.90 -2.41 -20.44
C GLY A 43 -8.34 -3.26 -19.24
N MET A 44 -7.61 -3.19 -18.13
CA MET A 44 -8.00 -3.83 -16.88
C MET A 44 -9.21 -3.13 -16.25
N VAL A 45 -9.25 -1.79 -16.17
CA VAL A 45 -10.42 -1.06 -15.65
C VAL A 45 -11.65 -1.33 -16.51
N GLU A 46 -11.48 -1.40 -17.82
CA GLU A 46 -12.56 -1.78 -18.75
C GLU A 46 -13.10 -3.19 -18.45
N THR A 47 -12.22 -4.17 -18.27
CA THR A 47 -12.59 -5.53 -17.89
C THR A 47 -13.33 -5.59 -16.55
N PHE A 48 -12.84 -4.87 -15.53
CA PHE A 48 -13.46 -4.81 -14.21
C PHE A 48 -14.88 -4.24 -14.23
N MET A 49 -15.15 -3.30 -15.14
CA MET A 49 -16.42 -2.57 -15.19
C MET A 49 -17.45 -3.19 -16.14
N LEU A 50 -16.98 -3.83 -17.23
CA LEU A 50 -17.84 -4.30 -18.30
C LEU A 50 -18.16 -5.79 -18.23
N GLU A 51 -17.28 -6.63 -17.66
CA GLU A 51 -17.53 -8.06 -17.53
C GLU A 51 -18.39 -8.34 -16.29
N PRO A 52 -19.65 -8.82 -16.41
CA PRO A 52 -20.59 -8.90 -15.29
C PRO A 52 -20.10 -9.76 -14.12
N CYS A 53 -19.45 -10.90 -14.39
CA CYS A 53 -18.94 -11.79 -13.35
C CYS A 53 -17.74 -11.19 -12.60
N ILE A 54 -16.91 -10.38 -13.27
CA ILE A 54 -15.77 -9.71 -12.66
C ILE A 54 -16.25 -8.49 -11.86
N ARG A 55 -17.27 -7.78 -12.36
CA ARG A 55 -17.82 -6.59 -11.71
C ARG A 55 -18.38 -6.87 -10.33
N GLU A 56 -19.04 -8.01 -10.13
CA GLU A 56 -19.61 -8.40 -8.83
C GLU A 56 -18.53 -8.47 -7.73
N VAL A 57 -17.35 -9.00 -8.06
CA VAL A 57 -16.20 -9.09 -7.14
C VAL A 57 -15.39 -7.79 -7.12
N GLY A 58 -15.36 -7.08 -8.25
CA GLY A 58 -14.62 -5.84 -8.42
C GLY A 58 -15.15 -4.68 -7.58
N LEU A 59 -16.47 -4.61 -7.36
CA LEU A 59 -17.09 -3.53 -6.57
C LEU A 59 -16.63 -3.55 -5.09
N PRO A 60 -16.73 -4.67 -4.34
CA PRO A 60 -16.18 -4.75 -2.99
C PRO A 60 -14.68 -4.46 -2.92
N PHE A 61 -13.90 -4.90 -3.92
CA PHE A 61 -12.48 -4.59 -4.00
C PHE A 61 -12.23 -3.08 -4.11
N LEU A 62 -13.00 -2.38 -4.94
CA LEU A 62 -12.90 -0.92 -5.08
C LEU A 62 -13.33 -0.19 -3.81
N GLU A 63 -14.38 -0.63 -3.13
CA GLU A 63 -14.81 -0.06 -1.84
C GLU A 63 -13.74 -0.21 -0.75
N MET A 64 -13.10 -1.38 -0.69
CA MET A 64 -11.96 -1.61 0.21
C MET A 64 -10.78 -0.72 -0.16
N SER A 65 -10.47 -0.61 -1.45
CA SER A 65 -9.41 0.27 -1.96
C SER A 65 -9.70 1.72 -1.60
N ILE A 66 -10.96 2.15 -1.75
CA ILE A 66 -11.42 3.48 -1.40
C ILE A 66 -11.13 3.77 0.07
N SER A 67 -11.54 2.84 0.93
CA SER A 67 -11.37 2.96 2.38
C SER A 67 -9.89 3.07 2.76
N TYR A 68 -9.01 2.32 2.11
CA TYR A 68 -7.56 2.42 2.31
C TYR A 68 -7.02 3.83 2.01
N PHE A 69 -7.37 4.41 0.86
CA PHE A 69 -6.91 5.75 0.49
C PHE A 69 -7.57 6.87 1.33
N GLN A 70 -8.82 6.70 1.75
CA GLN A 70 -9.47 7.62 2.69
C GLN A 70 -8.78 7.63 4.04
N ASN A 71 -8.44 6.46 4.58
CA ASN A 71 -7.71 6.35 5.85
C ASN A 71 -6.37 7.09 5.77
N LEU A 72 -5.64 6.93 4.66
CA LEU A 72 -4.39 7.67 4.43
C LEU A 72 -4.61 9.18 4.36
N SER A 73 -5.58 9.65 3.58
CA SER A 73 -5.84 11.09 3.41
C SER A 73 -6.39 11.77 4.66
N ASN A 74 -7.01 11.01 5.56
CA ASN A 74 -7.57 11.53 6.81
C ASN A 74 -6.67 11.29 8.02
N ALA A 75 -5.62 10.47 7.93
CA ALA A 75 -4.78 10.06 9.04
C ALA A 75 -4.34 11.24 9.93
N HIS A 76 -3.68 12.24 9.34
CA HIS A 76 -3.22 13.42 10.07
C HIS A 76 -4.36 14.28 10.64
N LYS A 77 -5.50 14.36 9.95
CA LYS A 77 -6.69 15.10 10.43
C LYS A 77 -7.34 14.43 11.64
N GLU A 78 -7.26 13.11 11.69
CA GLU A 78 -7.73 12.27 12.80
C GLU A 78 -6.69 12.15 13.93
N GLY A 79 -5.52 12.79 13.79
CA GLY A 79 -4.44 12.73 14.77
C GLY A 79 -3.66 11.41 14.76
N LYS A 80 -3.79 10.60 13.71
CA LYS A 80 -3.12 9.32 13.54
C LYS A 80 -1.79 9.48 12.80
N LYS A 81 -0.89 8.54 13.08
CA LYS A 81 0.40 8.41 12.40
C LYS A 81 0.29 7.49 11.20
N ILE A 82 1.04 7.79 10.14
CA ILE A 82 1.18 6.93 8.96
C ILE A 82 2.50 6.16 9.07
N ALA A 83 2.44 4.84 9.05
CA ALA A 83 3.62 4.00 8.92
C ALA A 83 3.90 3.74 7.44
N PHE A 84 5.17 3.78 7.04
CA PHE A 84 5.63 3.30 5.76
C PHE A 84 6.19 1.89 5.95
N GLU A 85 5.45 0.88 5.50
CA GLU A 85 5.76 -0.55 5.72
C GLU A 85 5.88 -1.35 4.41
N ASN A 86 6.64 -2.44 4.44
CA ASN A 86 6.83 -3.29 3.27
C ASN A 86 5.58 -4.13 2.98
N PHE A 87 5.48 -4.63 1.75
CA PHE A 87 4.43 -5.56 1.32
C PHE A 87 4.28 -6.85 2.16
N ASN A 88 5.32 -7.29 2.86
CA ASN A 88 5.32 -8.49 3.70
C ASN A 88 5.10 -8.19 5.20
N PHE A 89 4.92 -6.93 5.56
CA PHE A 89 4.67 -6.52 6.93
C PHE A 89 3.20 -6.82 7.31
N PRO A 90 2.91 -7.45 8.47
CA PRO A 90 1.54 -7.72 8.88
C PRO A 90 0.88 -6.47 9.50
N PRO A 91 -0.08 -5.81 8.83
CA PRO A 91 -0.63 -4.52 9.29
C PRO A 91 -1.52 -4.64 10.53
N ALA A 92 -1.87 -5.85 10.97
CA ALA A 92 -2.73 -6.09 12.14
C ALA A 92 -2.26 -5.36 13.40
N ILE A 93 -0.94 -5.29 13.62
CA ILE A 93 -0.36 -4.59 14.77
C ILE A 93 -0.50 -3.07 14.66
N LEU A 94 -0.44 -2.51 13.45
CA LEU A 94 -0.61 -1.08 13.20
C LEU A 94 -2.04 -0.67 13.49
N TYR A 95 -3.03 -1.44 13.01
CA TYR A 95 -4.43 -1.20 13.34
C TYR A 95 -4.69 -1.29 14.84
N ALA A 96 -4.07 -2.25 15.55
CA ALA A 96 -4.19 -2.39 17.00
C ALA A 96 -3.65 -1.19 17.79
N MET A 97 -2.76 -0.39 17.19
CA MET A 97 -2.15 0.80 17.79
C MET A 97 -2.64 2.12 17.15
N ASP A 98 -3.70 2.05 16.34
CA ASP A 98 -4.30 3.18 15.63
C ASP A 98 -3.31 3.92 14.69
N VAL A 99 -2.45 3.15 14.04
CA VAL A 99 -1.49 3.60 13.02
C VAL A 99 -2.00 3.19 11.64
N VAL A 100 -1.91 4.09 10.67
CA VAL A 100 -2.36 3.86 9.30
C VAL A 100 -1.22 3.26 8.47
N PRO A 101 -1.36 2.04 7.92
CA PRO A 101 -0.36 1.44 7.05
C PRO A 101 -0.30 2.11 5.66
N LEU A 102 0.90 2.37 5.16
CA LEU A 102 1.22 2.81 3.81
C LEU A 102 2.30 1.91 3.17
N SER A 103 1.90 1.02 2.27
CA SER A 103 2.84 0.28 1.42
C SER A 103 3.05 0.96 0.06
N PRO A 104 4.30 1.22 -0.37
CA PRO A 104 4.59 1.80 -1.68
C PRO A 104 4.19 0.86 -2.83
N GLU A 105 4.24 -0.45 -2.62
CA GLU A 105 3.88 -1.45 -3.63
C GLU A 105 2.38 -1.39 -3.96
N ILE A 106 1.54 -1.07 -2.97
CA ILE A 106 0.10 -0.84 -3.16
C ILE A 106 -0.10 0.36 -4.10
N LEU A 107 0.59 1.48 -3.87
CA LEU A 107 0.50 2.68 -4.72
C LEU A 107 0.91 2.38 -6.16
N SER A 108 2.04 1.70 -6.35
CA SER A 108 2.52 1.30 -7.67
C SER A 108 1.54 0.41 -8.40
N SER A 109 0.94 -0.55 -7.68
CA SER A 109 -0.04 -1.48 -8.23
C SER A 109 -1.28 -0.74 -8.70
N PHE A 110 -1.87 0.12 -7.85
CA PHE A 110 -3.05 0.89 -8.21
C PHE A 110 -2.82 1.83 -9.38
N LEU A 111 -1.67 2.50 -9.44
CA LEU A 111 -1.34 3.35 -10.59
C LEU A 111 -1.16 2.55 -11.87
N SER A 112 -0.47 1.41 -11.79
CA SER A 112 -0.26 0.53 -12.94
C SER A 112 -1.57 -0.06 -13.47
N MET A 113 -2.50 -0.37 -12.57
CA MET A 113 -3.84 -0.85 -12.93
C MET A 113 -4.75 0.29 -13.42
N GLY A 114 -4.64 1.47 -12.84
CA GLY A 114 -5.65 2.52 -12.95
C GLY A 114 -5.39 3.59 -13.99
N VAL A 115 -4.12 3.87 -14.26
CA VAL A 115 -3.70 5.07 -14.99
C VAL A 115 -2.92 4.67 -16.24
N PRO A 116 -3.21 5.26 -17.42
CA PRO A 116 -2.39 5.07 -18.61
C PRO A 116 -0.94 5.44 -18.33
N LYS A 117 -0.02 4.59 -18.80
CA LYS A 117 1.43 4.70 -18.52
C LYS A 117 1.80 4.51 -17.03
N GLY A 118 0.84 4.14 -16.18
CA GLY A 118 1.05 3.68 -14.81
C GLY A 118 2.06 4.52 -14.02
N VAL A 119 3.12 3.85 -13.57
CA VAL A 119 4.15 4.44 -12.71
C VAL A 119 5.32 5.11 -13.46
N PHE A 120 5.38 5.10 -14.79
CA PHE A 120 6.59 5.51 -15.53
C PHE A 120 7.12 6.88 -15.15
N ARG A 121 6.25 7.88 -14.97
CA ARG A 121 6.66 9.23 -14.54
C ARG A 121 7.33 9.23 -13.15
N PHE A 122 6.86 8.38 -12.24
CA PHE A 122 7.44 8.25 -10.89
C PHE A 122 8.75 7.47 -10.92
N LEU A 123 8.91 6.53 -11.85
CA LEU A 123 10.19 5.89 -12.12
C LEU A 123 11.22 6.93 -12.62
N ASP A 124 10.86 7.75 -13.60
CA ASP A 124 11.75 8.81 -14.10
C ASP A 124 12.14 9.80 -12.99
N TYR A 125 11.16 10.21 -12.17
CA TYR A 125 11.40 11.08 -11.02
C TYR A 125 12.37 10.45 -10.02
N THR A 126 12.17 9.19 -9.65
CA THR A 126 13.06 8.49 -8.70
C THR A 126 14.48 8.31 -9.26
N THR A 127 14.63 8.04 -10.56
CA THR A 127 15.96 8.07 -11.21
C THR A 127 16.60 9.46 -11.08
N GLY A 128 15.82 10.52 -11.33
CA GLY A 128 16.29 11.90 -11.29
C GLY A 128 16.80 12.37 -9.93
N ILE A 129 16.33 11.77 -8.83
CA ILE A 129 16.82 12.04 -7.46
C ILE A 129 17.91 11.06 -7.00
N GLY A 130 18.41 10.20 -7.90
CA GLY A 130 19.57 9.34 -7.65
C GLY A 130 19.26 7.90 -7.25
N ILE A 131 17.99 7.46 -7.30
CA ILE A 131 17.65 6.05 -7.06
C ILE A 131 18.01 5.23 -8.32
N PRO A 132 18.86 4.19 -8.21
CA PRO A 132 19.31 3.42 -9.37
C PRO A 132 18.16 2.75 -10.14
N GLU A 133 18.28 2.71 -11.46
CA GLU A 133 17.26 2.08 -12.31
C GLU A 133 17.09 0.58 -12.06
N SER A 134 18.14 -0.07 -11.56
CA SER A 134 18.15 -1.48 -11.17
C SER A 134 17.33 -1.79 -9.91
N MET A 135 16.88 -0.77 -9.16
CA MET A 135 16.00 -0.97 -8.01
C MET A 135 14.58 -1.35 -8.45
N CYS A 136 13.86 -2.06 -7.58
CA CYS A 136 12.53 -2.58 -7.86
C CYS A 136 11.52 -1.49 -8.30
N THR A 137 10.88 -1.69 -9.44
CA THR A 137 9.89 -0.74 -9.99
C THR A 137 8.64 -0.63 -9.11
N ALA A 138 8.23 -1.72 -8.45
CA ALA A 138 7.09 -1.71 -7.53
C ALA A 138 7.31 -0.78 -6.33
N GLN A 139 8.55 -0.57 -5.91
CA GLN A 139 8.86 0.35 -4.83
C GLN A 139 9.10 1.77 -5.32
N ARG A 140 9.91 1.89 -6.39
CA ARG A 140 10.23 3.17 -7.00
C ARG A 140 8.98 3.93 -7.44
N GLY A 141 7.99 3.23 -7.98
CA GLY A 141 6.70 3.83 -8.34
C GLY A 141 6.05 4.50 -7.13
N GLY A 142 5.83 3.77 -6.05
CA GLY A 142 5.17 4.26 -4.84
C GLY A 142 5.98 5.31 -4.09
N VAL A 143 7.29 5.14 -3.97
CA VAL A 143 8.19 6.15 -3.42
C VAL A 143 8.13 7.44 -4.24
N GLY A 144 8.13 7.35 -5.57
CA GLY A 144 7.99 8.53 -6.41
C GLY A 144 6.65 9.24 -6.21
N VAL A 145 5.55 8.50 -5.94
CA VAL A 145 4.25 9.10 -5.60
C VAL A 145 4.33 9.86 -4.28
N ILE A 146 4.89 9.24 -3.23
CA ILE A 146 5.04 9.84 -1.90
C ILE A 146 5.87 11.13 -1.99
N LEU A 147 7.06 11.03 -2.60
CA LEU A 147 7.99 12.15 -2.70
C LEU A 147 7.47 13.28 -3.63
N SER A 148 6.57 12.96 -4.56
CA SER A 148 5.90 13.98 -5.38
C SER A 148 4.82 14.78 -4.63
N GLY A 149 4.46 14.40 -3.40
CA GLY A 149 3.46 15.08 -2.59
C GLY A 149 2.01 14.85 -3.03
N LEU A 150 1.74 13.76 -3.77
CA LEU A 150 0.39 13.40 -4.21
C LEU A 150 -0.45 12.73 -3.12
N ILE A 151 0.21 12.21 -2.08
CA ILE A 151 -0.42 11.63 -0.89
C ILE A 151 0.23 12.19 0.37
N GLU A 152 -0.40 11.92 1.51
CA GLU A 152 0.15 12.26 2.82
C GLU A 152 1.51 11.61 3.04
N LYS A 153 2.43 12.35 3.69
CA LYS A 153 3.77 11.86 4.00
C LYS A 153 3.71 10.86 5.17
N PRO A 154 4.52 9.80 5.16
CA PRO A 154 4.64 8.91 6.30
C PRO A 154 5.35 9.61 7.47
N ASP A 155 5.04 9.18 8.70
CA ASP A 155 5.66 9.66 9.93
C ASP A 155 6.76 8.72 10.45
N ILE A 156 6.69 7.43 10.12
CA ILE A 156 7.61 6.39 10.58
C ILE A 156 7.86 5.38 9.46
N VAL A 157 9.04 4.75 9.47
CA VAL A 157 9.40 3.67 8.55
C VAL A 157 9.56 2.37 9.30
N LEU A 158 8.91 1.31 8.81
CA LEU A 158 8.97 -0.03 9.35
C LEU A 158 9.51 -0.98 8.28
N ASN A 159 10.70 -1.53 8.50
CA ASN A 159 11.30 -2.50 7.59
C ASN A 159 11.21 -3.92 8.14
N MET A 160 10.70 -4.85 7.35
CA MET A 160 10.60 -6.28 7.63
C MET A 160 11.00 -7.13 6.42
N ALA A 161 11.56 -6.48 5.40
CA ALA A 161 12.08 -7.15 4.22
C ALA A 161 13.57 -7.55 4.36
N SER A 162 14.22 -7.27 5.48
CA SER A 162 15.62 -7.66 5.73
C SER A 162 15.82 -9.16 5.49
N GLY A 163 16.85 -9.51 4.72
CA GLY A 163 17.15 -10.89 4.33
C GLY A 163 16.20 -11.53 3.31
N SER A 164 15.04 -10.94 3.03
CA SER A 164 14.08 -11.42 2.02
C SER A 164 14.13 -10.61 0.73
N CYS A 165 14.39 -9.31 0.80
CA CYS A 165 14.51 -8.43 -0.35
C CYS A 165 15.44 -7.23 -0.04
N ASP A 166 16.68 -7.30 -0.51
CA ASP A 166 17.73 -6.31 -0.22
C ASP A 166 17.41 -4.93 -0.82
N THR A 167 16.93 -4.90 -2.07
CA THR A 167 16.52 -3.64 -2.71
C THR A 167 15.37 -3.00 -1.96
N ASN A 168 14.49 -3.81 -1.35
CA ASN A 168 13.37 -3.32 -0.58
C ASN A 168 13.80 -2.66 0.72
N SER A 169 14.58 -3.38 1.51
CA SER A 169 15.16 -2.85 2.75
C SER A 169 15.94 -1.57 2.52
N LYS A 170 16.76 -1.50 1.46
CA LYS A 170 17.55 -0.31 1.16
C LYS A 170 16.70 0.90 0.76
N MET A 171 15.56 0.68 0.11
CA MET A 171 14.62 1.75 -0.19
C MET A 171 14.01 2.33 1.09
N PHE A 172 13.73 1.48 2.08
CA PHE A 172 13.14 1.90 3.36
C PHE A 172 14.15 2.69 4.20
N ASP A 173 15.42 2.25 4.25
CA ASP A 173 16.51 3.05 4.81
C ASP A 173 16.58 4.42 4.13
N PHE A 174 16.56 4.45 2.79
CA PHE A 174 16.62 5.68 2.01
C PHE A 174 15.46 6.62 2.36
N ILE A 175 14.23 6.11 2.48
CA ILE A 175 13.07 6.95 2.78
C ILE A 175 13.14 7.54 4.19
N SER A 176 13.59 6.76 5.17
CA SER A 176 13.80 7.27 6.53
C SER A 176 14.81 8.41 6.55
N GLU A 177 15.98 8.21 5.93
CA GLU A 177 17.05 9.22 5.88
C GLU A 177 16.65 10.45 5.04
N TYR A 178 15.98 10.24 3.91
CA TYR A 178 15.59 11.32 3.00
C TYR A 178 14.50 12.21 3.58
N LEU A 179 13.58 11.63 4.36
CA LEU A 179 12.49 12.38 5.02
C LEU A 179 12.81 12.78 6.46
N ASP A 180 13.93 12.32 7.01
CA ASP A 180 14.34 12.50 8.42
C ASP A 180 13.25 12.02 9.40
N ILE A 181 12.80 10.78 9.20
CA ILE A 181 11.74 10.15 10.00
C ILE A 181 12.21 8.86 10.70
N PRO A 182 11.68 8.54 11.90
CA PRO A 182 12.07 7.36 12.68
C PRO A 182 11.97 6.04 11.90
N PHE A 183 12.93 5.15 12.13
CA PHE A 183 13.04 3.85 11.46
C PHE A 183 13.12 2.69 12.45
N CYS A 184 12.37 1.63 12.18
CA CYS A 184 12.44 0.37 12.92
C CYS A 184 12.57 -0.80 11.96
N ASN A 185 13.65 -1.58 12.11
CA ASN A 185 13.82 -2.85 11.41
C ASN A 185 13.38 -4.02 12.29
N ILE A 186 12.53 -4.88 11.76
CA ILE A 186 12.15 -6.19 12.28
C ILE A 186 12.92 -7.23 11.48
N ASP A 187 13.84 -7.91 12.14
CA ASP A 187 14.63 -8.95 11.51
C ASP A 187 13.86 -10.27 11.52
N ALA A 188 13.47 -10.72 10.33
CA ALA A 188 12.77 -11.99 10.18
C ALA A 188 13.78 -13.14 10.30
N PRO A 189 13.48 -14.19 11.07
CA PRO A 189 14.40 -15.30 11.23
C PRO A 189 14.61 -16.03 9.89
N PRO A 190 15.81 -16.60 9.65
CA PRO A 190 16.13 -17.29 8.39
C PRO A 190 15.35 -18.59 8.19
N TYR A 191 14.77 -19.15 9.25
CA TYR A 191 13.91 -20.34 9.20
C TYR A 191 12.90 -20.33 10.34
N TRP A 192 11.82 -21.08 10.14
CA TRP A 192 10.82 -21.34 11.17
C TRP A 192 11.23 -22.53 12.03
N ASP A 193 11.22 -22.36 13.35
CA ASP A 193 11.41 -23.44 14.31
C ASP A 193 10.28 -23.45 15.36
N GLU A 194 9.33 -24.35 15.20
CA GLU A 194 8.19 -24.40 16.11
C GLU A 194 8.65 -24.66 17.55
N GLY A 195 8.34 -23.73 18.46
CA GLY A 195 8.80 -23.77 19.87
C GLY A 195 10.30 -23.55 20.07
N GLY A 196 11.05 -23.27 19.01
CA GLY A 196 12.51 -23.13 19.03
C GLY A 196 13.00 -21.72 19.37
N GLU A 197 14.29 -21.50 19.13
CA GLU A 197 14.98 -20.25 19.44
C GLU A 197 14.65 -19.13 18.46
N MET A 198 14.47 -19.44 17.18
CA MET A 198 14.14 -18.43 16.16
C MET A 198 12.73 -17.86 16.37
N LEU A 199 11.76 -18.67 16.81
CA LEU A 199 10.46 -18.20 17.23
C LEU A 199 10.57 -17.24 18.43
N ARG A 200 11.36 -17.58 19.44
CA ARG A 200 11.57 -16.70 20.61
C ARG A 200 12.25 -15.40 20.22
N TYR A 201 13.25 -15.46 19.35
CA TYR A 201 13.92 -14.30 18.78
C TYR A 201 12.92 -13.38 18.07
N TYR A 202 12.10 -13.96 17.19
CA TYR A 202 11.13 -13.18 16.43
C TYR A 202 10.04 -12.56 17.31
N GLN A 203 9.62 -13.25 18.38
CA GLN A 203 8.74 -12.66 19.39
C GLN A 203 9.39 -11.44 20.09
N GLN A 204 10.70 -11.44 20.32
CA GLN A 204 11.41 -10.29 20.86
C GLN A 204 11.44 -9.13 19.85
N GLU A 205 11.62 -9.42 18.57
CA GLU A 205 11.56 -8.41 17.50
C GLU A 205 10.18 -7.72 17.45
N TYR A 206 9.08 -8.46 17.61
CA TYR A 206 7.75 -7.85 17.75
C TYR A 206 7.60 -7.02 19.03
N ARG A 207 8.21 -7.41 20.15
CA ARG A 207 8.18 -6.59 21.38
C ARG A 207 8.95 -5.29 21.21
N LYS A 208 10.08 -5.32 20.50
CA LYS A 208 10.84 -4.14 20.10
C LYS A 208 9.99 -3.22 19.22
N LEU A 209 9.29 -3.78 18.24
CA LEU A 209 8.36 -3.03 17.38
C LEU A 209 7.25 -2.36 18.20
N VAL A 210 6.60 -3.07 19.13
CA VAL A 210 5.57 -2.48 20.00
C VAL A 210 6.16 -1.32 20.78
N ALA A 211 7.29 -1.50 21.47
CA ALA A 211 7.92 -0.44 22.25
C ALA A 211 8.26 0.80 21.39
N PHE A 212 8.79 0.58 20.18
CA PHE A 212 9.04 1.64 19.22
C PHE A 212 7.76 2.38 18.82
N LEU A 213 6.69 1.66 18.47
CA LEU A 213 5.42 2.27 18.10
C LEU A 213 4.79 3.04 19.26
N GLU A 214 4.87 2.52 20.49
CA GLU A 214 4.38 3.23 21.68
C GLU A 214 5.12 4.56 21.89
N GLU A 215 6.44 4.58 21.64
CA GLU A 215 7.26 5.79 21.71
C GLU A 215 6.88 6.81 20.62
N GLN A 216 6.73 6.35 19.36
CA GLN A 216 6.48 7.25 18.23
C GLN A 216 5.04 7.76 18.15
N THR A 217 4.08 7.01 18.68
CA THR A 217 2.64 7.32 18.55
C THR A 217 2.02 7.79 19.86
N GLY A 218 2.58 7.42 21.01
CA GLY A 218 1.95 7.59 22.31
C GLY A 218 0.81 6.60 22.60
N ASN A 219 0.43 5.76 21.63
CA ASN A 219 -0.63 4.78 21.78
C ASN A 219 -0.08 3.48 22.38
N LYS A 220 -0.84 2.86 23.29
CA LYS A 220 -0.54 1.53 23.82
C LYS A 220 -1.15 0.45 22.93
N LEU A 221 -0.53 -0.72 22.91
CA LEU A 221 -1.08 -1.87 22.21
C LEU A 221 -2.41 -2.32 22.84
N ASP A 222 -3.47 -2.30 22.03
CA ASP A 222 -4.74 -2.94 22.38
C ASP A 222 -4.68 -4.42 21.98
N GLU A 223 -4.47 -5.30 22.96
CA GLU A 223 -4.35 -6.74 22.74
C GLU A 223 -5.64 -7.39 22.22
N ASP A 224 -6.81 -6.87 22.59
CA ASP A 224 -8.10 -7.40 22.14
C ASP A 224 -8.34 -7.01 20.68
N LYS A 225 -8.03 -5.76 20.32
CA LYS A 225 -8.05 -5.31 18.92
C LYS A 225 -7.05 -6.09 18.07
N LEU A 226 -5.83 -6.31 18.57
CA LEU A 226 -4.84 -7.15 17.88
C LEU A 226 -5.37 -8.56 17.63
N ARG A 227 -5.93 -9.20 18.68
CA ARG A 227 -6.51 -10.55 18.58
C ARG A 227 -7.62 -10.61 17.54
N GLN A 228 -8.46 -9.57 17.47
CA GLN A 228 -9.52 -9.48 16.47
C GLN A 228 -8.95 -9.29 15.06
N CYS A 229 -7.98 -8.39 14.86
CA CYS A 229 -7.31 -8.22 13.57
C CYS A 229 -6.64 -9.51 13.09
N CYS A 230 -5.95 -10.25 13.96
CA CYS A 230 -5.33 -11.53 13.61
C CYS A 230 -6.37 -12.59 13.21
N LYS A 231 -7.54 -12.61 13.85
CA LYS A 231 -8.63 -13.53 13.47
C LYS A 231 -9.15 -13.22 12.06
N GLU A 232 -9.35 -11.95 11.72
CA GLU A 232 -9.80 -11.57 10.38
C GLU A 232 -8.72 -11.82 9.32
N ALA A 233 -7.45 -11.55 9.63
CA ALA A 233 -6.33 -11.87 8.73
C ALA A 233 -6.27 -13.38 8.43
N LYS A 234 -6.44 -14.23 9.45
CA LYS A 234 -6.48 -15.69 9.26
C LYS A 234 -7.61 -16.12 8.32
N LYS A 235 -8.81 -15.54 8.43
CA LYS A 235 -9.92 -15.84 7.50
C LYS A 235 -9.59 -15.43 6.06
N GLN A 236 -8.92 -14.29 5.89
CA GLN A 236 -8.48 -13.83 4.57
C GLN A 236 -7.49 -14.82 3.94
N ASP A 237 -6.50 -15.30 4.72
CA ASP A 237 -5.55 -16.31 4.27
C ASP A 237 -6.26 -17.62 3.85
N GLU A 238 -7.26 -18.06 4.63
CA GLU A 238 -8.08 -19.23 4.31
C GLU A 238 -8.84 -19.05 2.98
N TYR A 239 -9.44 -17.87 2.74
CA TYR A 239 -10.12 -17.58 1.46
C TYR A 239 -9.15 -17.50 0.28
N VAL A 240 -7.96 -16.93 0.46
CA VAL A 240 -6.94 -16.90 -0.61
C VAL A 240 -6.48 -18.32 -0.96
N ALA A 241 -6.28 -19.18 0.04
CA ALA A 241 -5.96 -20.59 -0.19
C ALA A 241 -7.08 -21.31 -0.95
N GLU A 242 -8.35 -21.09 -0.59
CA GLU A 242 -9.50 -21.65 -1.31
C GLU A 242 -9.56 -21.17 -2.77
N ILE A 243 -9.34 -19.88 -3.02
CA ILE A 243 -9.24 -19.33 -4.38
C ILE A 243 -8.14 -20.03 -5.18
N TYR A 244 -6.97 -20.28 -4.57
CA TYR A 244 -5.90 -21.00 -5.25
C TYR A 244 -6.26 -22.45 -5.55
N ASP A 245 -6.94 -23.14 -4.63
CA ASP A 245 -7.40 -24.51 -4.88
C ASP A 245 -8.45 -24.57 -6.01
N LEU A 246 -9.39 -23.63 -6.05
CA LEU A 246 -10.37 -23.52 -7.13
C LEU A 246 -9.69 -23.30 -8.49
N ARG A 247 -8.61 -22.51 -8.54
CA ARG A 247 -7.83 -22.29 -9.77
C ARG A 247 -7.10 -23.53 -10.28
N ARG A 248 -6.97 -24.59 -9.47
CA ARG A 248 -6.39 -25.88 -9.93
C ARG A 248 -7.40 -26.72 -10.71
N ALA A 249 -8.69 -26.43 -10.58
CA ALA A 249 -9.76 -27.17 -11.24
C ALA A 249 -10.03 -26.68 -12.69
N VAL A 250 -9.34 -25.63 -13.15
CA VAL A 250 -9.51 -24.98 -14.45
C VAL A 250 -8.26 -25.12 -15.29
#